data_AF-A0A3D1YKW9-F1
#
_entry.id   AF-A0A3D1YKW9-F1
#
_cell.length_a   1.000
_cell.length_b   1.000
_cell.length_c   1.000
_cell.angle_alpha   90.00
_cell.angle_beta   90.00
_cell.angle_gamma   90.00
#
_symmetry.space_group_name_H-M   'P 1'
#
loop_
_entity.id
_entity.type
_entity.pdbx_description
1 polymer ?
#
loop_
_entity_poly.entity_id
_entity_poly.type
_entity_poly.pdbx_seq_one_letter_code
_entity_poly.pdbx_strand_id
1 'polypeptide(L)'
;MAVTRPTSKQRLDDKLAKGLRTRRRQHLFLVGMLQPSLTSCAIGLTYLLVKTPQTDDAVWLSGILALYALQITTVWYQSESLSTR
;
A
#
# COMPACT_ATOMS: atom_id res chain seq x y z
N MET A 1 -36.16 16.07 -21.77
CA MET A 1 -34.99 15.20 -21.50
C MET A 1 -35.45 14.03 -20.64
N ALA A 2 -35.54 12.83 -21.21
CA ALA A 2 -35.93 11.64 -20.45
C ALA A 2 -34.75 11.17 -19.60
N VAL A 3 -34.85 11.33 -18.28
CA VAL A 3 -33.89 10.75 -17.32
C VAL A 3 -34.19 9.26 -17.24
N THR A 4 -33.53 8.46 -18.08
CA THR A 4 -33.62 7.01 -18.02
C THR A 4 -32.93 6.55 -16.74
N ARG A 5 -33.72 6.11 -15.75
CA ARG A 5 -33.20 5.46 -14.55
C ARG A 5 -32.43 4.20 -14.99
N PRO A 6 -31.18 4.01 -14.53
CA PRO A 6 -30.43 2.80 -14.85
C PRO A 6 -31.24 1.59 -14.38
N THR A 7 -31.37 0.60 -15.25
CA THR A 7 -32.08 -0.63 -14.93
C THR A 7 -31.39 -1.35 -13.76
N SER A 8 -32.14 -2.11 -12.95
CA SER A 8 -31.60 -2.88 -11.82
C SER A 8 -30.34 -3.68 -12.18
N LYS A 9 -30.29 -4.22 -13.41
CA LYS A 9 -29.13 -4.94 -13.97
C LYS A 9 -27.89 -4.06 -14.13
N GLN A 10 -28.00 -2.86 -14.73
CA GLN A 10 -26.89 -1.91 -14.83
C GLN A 10 -26.31 -1.54 -13.44
N ARG A 11 -27.16 -1.41 -12.43
CA ARG A 11 -26.71 -1.09 -11.06
C ARG A 11 -25.99 -2.27 -10.38
N LEU A 12 -26.29 -3.51 -10.76
CA LEU A 12 -25.62 -4.71 -10.29
C LEU A 12 -24.25 -4.87 -10.97
N ASP A 13 -24.20 -4.67 -12.29
CA ASP A 13 -22.98 -4.72 -13.09
C ASP A 13 -21.98 -3.64 -12.65
N ASP A 14 -22.45 -2.42 -12.38
CA ASP A 14 -21.62 -1.34 -11.83
C ASP A 14 -21.03 -1.68 -10.45
N LYS A 15 -21.79 -2.37 -9.59
CA LYS A 15 -21.31 -2.81 -8.28
C LYS A 15 -20.27 -3.93 -8.40
N LEU A 16 -20.48 -4.87 -9.31
CA LEU A 16 -19.53 -5.94 -9.62
C LEU A 16 -18.23 -5.37 -10.20
N ALA A 17 -18.32 -4.45 -11.16
CA ALA A 17 -17.16 -3.77 -11.75
C ALA A 17 -16.37 -2.97 -10.70
N LYS A 18 -17.07 -2.25 -9.80
CA LYS A 18 -16.43 -1.56 -8.67
C LYS A 18 -15.76 -2.54 -7.70
N GLY A 19 -16.42 -3.64 -7.36
CA GLY A 19 -15.86 -4.68 -6.49
C GLY A 19 -14.59 -5.31 -7.05
N LEU A 20 -14.58 -5.63 -8.35
CA LEU A 20 -13.42 -6.18 -9.04
C LEU A 20 -12.25 -5.18 -9.09
N ARG A 21 -12.51 -3.89 -9.35
CA ARG A 21 -11.48 -2.84 -9.29
C ARG A 21 -10.88 -2.71 -7.89
N THR A 22 -11.71 -2.66 -6.84
CA THR A 22 -11.24 -2.59 -5.45
C THR A 22 -10.40 -3.81 -5.08
N ARG A 23 -10.82 -5.03 -5.48
CA ARG A 23 -10.06 -6.26 -5.21
C ARG A 23 -8.72 -6.27 -5.93
N ARG A 24 -8.67 -5.81 -7.19
CA ARG A 24 -7.42 -5.69 -7.97
C ARG A 24 -6.46 -4.69 -7.31
N ARG A 25 -6.97 -3.53 -6.89
CA ARG A 25 -6.18 -2.52 -6.16
C ARG A 25 -5.61 -3.07 -4.85
N GLN A 26 -6.43 -3.74 -4.04
CA GLN A 26 -5.99 -4.35 -2.78
C GLN A 26 -4.91 -5.40 -3.02
N HIS A 27 -5.08 -6.24 -4.04
CA HIS A 27 -4.07 -7.23 -4.41
C HIS A 27 -2.75 -6.58 -4.83
N LEU A 28 -2.79 -5.55 -5.69
CA LEU A 28 -1.58 -4.82 -6.11
C LEU A 28 -0.88 -4.13 -4.93
N PHE A 29 -1.65 -3.55 -4.00
CA PHE A 29 -1.10 -2.97 -2.78
C PHE A 29 -0.42 -4.04 -1.91
N LEU A 30 -1.08 -5.18 -1.70
CA LEU A 30 -0.57 -6.26 -0.86
C LEU A 30 0.70 -6.90 -1.44
N VAL A 31 0.75 -7.08 -2.76
CA VAL A 31 1.96 -7.52 -3.47
C VAL A 31 3.06 -6.46 -3.38
N GLY A 32 2.73 -5.18 -3.60
CA GLY A 32 3.69 -4.09 -3.53
C GLY A 32 4.30 -3.88 -2.14
N MET A 33 3.56 -4.22 -1.07
CA MET A 33 4.03 -4.14 0.32
C MET A 33 5.11 -5.17 0.68
N LEU A 34 5.32 -6.19 -0.15
CA LEU A 34 6.28 -7.27 0.12
C LEU A 34 7.72 -6.75 0.15
N GLN A 35 8.09 -5.90 -0.81
CA GLN A 35 9.43 -5.30 -0.88
C GLN A 35 9.71 -4.34 0.30
N PRO A 36 8.85 -3.33 0.61
CA PRO A 36 9.00 -2.49 1.79
C PRO A 36 9.17 -3.26 3.09
N SER A 37 8.37 -4.33 3.28
CA SER A 37 8.40 -5.16 4.48
C SER A 37 9.73 -5.91 4.60
N LEU A 38 10.20 -6.53 3.51
CA LEU A 38 11.51 -7.19 3.48
C LEU A 38 12.65 -6.22 3.76
N THR A 39 12.61 -5.02 3.15
CA THR A 39 13.65 -4.01 3.39
C THR A 39 13.66 -3.53 4.84
N SER A 40 12.49 -3.32 5.45
CA SER A 40 12.38 -2.91 6.84
C SER A 40 12.90 -3.98 7.81
N CYS A 41 12.57 -5.26 7.56
CA CYS A 41 13.12 -6.37 8.32
C CYS A 41 14.65 -6.46 8.19
N ALA A 42 15.19 -6.32 6.98
CA ALA A 42 16.64 -6.36 6.76
C ALA A 42 17.36 -5.25 7.50
N ILE A 43 16.88 -4.00 7.39
CA ILE A 43 17.46 -2.84 8.09
C ILE A 43 17.38 -3.05 9.61
N GLY A 44 16.26 -3.58 10.11
CA GLY A 44 16.09 -3.87 11.54
C GLY A 44 17.06 -4.92 12.07
N LEU A 45 17.29 -6.01 11.31
CA LEU A 45 18.29 -7.02 11.65
C LEU A 45 19.71 -6.44 11.61
N THR A 46 20.04 -5.64 10.59
CA THR A 46 21.36 -4.99 10.49
C THR A 46 21.61 -4.10 11.70
N TYR A 47 20.62 -3.34 12.15
CA TYR A 47 20.77 -2.52 13.34
C TYR A 47 20.98 -3.35 14.60
N LEU A 48 20.24 -4.44 14.81
CA LEU A 48 20.47 -5.32 15.96
C LEU A 48 21.90 -5.88 15.99
N LEU A 49 22.52 -6.10 14.84
CA LEU A 49 23.89 -6.60 14.72
C LEU A 49 24.96 -5.51 14.89
N VAL A 50 24.67 -4.27 14.50
CA VAL A 50 25.67 -3.17 14.42
C VAL A 50 25.48 -2.14 15.54
N LYS A 51 24.35 -2.17 16.26
CA LYS A 51 24.02 -1.22 17.33
C LYS A 51 25.14 -1.20 18.37
N THR A 52 25.66 0.01 18.61
CA THR A 52 26.60 0.27 19.70
C THR A 52 25.84 0.80 20.92
N PRO A 53 26.40 0.69 22.14
CA PRO A 53 25.74 1.19 23.36
C PRO A 53 25.52 2.71 23.38
N GLN A 54 26.12 3.46 22.46
CA GLN A 54 25.95 4.92 22.33
C GLN A 54 24.84 5.31 21.34
N THR A 55 24.18 4.34 20.70
CA THR A 55 23.18 4.62 19.67
C THR A 55 21.86 5.03 20.32
N ASP A 56 21.27 6.14 19.86
CA ASP A 56 19.93 6.56 20.28
C ASP A 56 18.86 5.77 19.49
N ASP A 57 18.23 4.82 20.17
CA ASP A 57 17.18 3.96 19.62
C ASP A 57 15.98 4.75 19.10
N ALA A 58 15.65 5.88 19.73
CA ALA A 58 14.50 6.70 19.34
C ALA A 58 14.74 7.37 17.99
N VAL A 59 15.95 7.91 17.78
CA VAL A 59 16.35 8.53 16.51
C VAL A 59 16.33 7.49 15.40
N TRP A 60 16.90 6.30 15.64
CA TRP A 60 16.94 5.24 14.64
C TRP A 60 15.54 4.72 14.29
N LEU A 61 14.69 4.46 15.29
CA LEU A 61 13.30 4.03 15.07
C LEU A 61 12.49 5.08 14.29
N SER A 62 12.66 6.37 14.62
CA SER A 62 11.96 7.45 13.91
C SER A 62 12.35 7.52 12.44
N GLY A 63 13.64 7.32 12.12
CA GLY A 63 14.13 7.29 10.74
C GLY A 63 13.56 6.13 9.93
N ILE A 64 13.48 4.94 10.52
CA ILE A 64 12.90 3.78 9.85
C ILE A 64 11.40 3.92 9.67
N LEU A 65 10.71 4.45 10.67
CA LEU A 65 9.27 4.66 10.57
C LEU A 65 8.92 5.66 9.46
N ALA A 66 9.73 6.72 9.31
CA ALA A 66 9.60 7.68 8.22
C ALA A 66 9.86 7.04 6.84
N LEU A 67 10.92 6.23 6.72
CA LEU A 67 11.23 5.50 5.48
C LEU A 67 10.13 4.50 5.12
N TYR A 68 9.61 3.77 6.10
CA TYR A 68 8.54 2.81 5.89
C TYR A 68 7.23 3.50 5.47
N ALA A 69 6.89 4.63 6.09
CA ALA A 69 5.74 5.44 5.71
C ALA A 69 5.85 5.96 4.27
N LEU A 70 7.05 6.39 3.84
CA LEU A 70 7.30 6.80 2.46
C LEU A 70 7.09 5.63 1.49
N GLN A 71 7.63 4.45 1.80
CA GLN A 71 7.46 3.25 0.99
C GLN A 71 5.99 2.83 0.87
N ILE A 72 5.23 2.84 1.97
CA ILE A 72 3.79 2.56 1.97
C ILE A 72 3.06 3.54 1.03
N THR A 73 3.38 4.83 1.13
CA THR A 73 2.74 5.88 0.33
C THR A 73 3.02 5.68 -1.17
N THR A 74 4.26 5.31 -1.52
CA THR A 74 4.61 5.02 -2.92
C THR A 74 3.87 3.79 -3.46
N VAL A 75 3.80 2.71 -2.68
CA VAL A 75 3.06 1.49 -3.06
C VAL A 75 1.57 1.77 -3.19
N TRP A 76 1.00 2.57 -2.29
CA TRP A 76 -0.39 3.01 -2.39
C TRP A 76 -0.65 3.76 -3.68
N TYR A 77 0.16 4.78 -4.00
CA TYR A 77 0.04 5.56 -5.22
C TYR A 77 0.16 4.68 -6.48
N GLN A 78 1.11 3.74 -6.49
CA GLN A 78 1.26 2.77 -7.57
C GLN A 78 0.02 1.88 -7.71
N SER A 79 -0.52 1.38 -6.59
CA SER A 79 -1.74 0.54 -6.59
C SER A 79 -2.95 1.29 -7.14
N GLU A 80 -3.06 2.60 -6.89
CA GLU A 80 -4.12 3.45 -7.48
C GLU A 80 -3.92 3.63 -8.99
N SER A 81 -2.73 4.06 -9.40
CA SER A 81 -2.42 4.35 -10.81
C SER A 81 -2.56 3.12 -11.72
N LEU A 82 -2.17 1.94 -11.24
CA LEU A 82 -2.27 0.68 -11.97
C LEU A 82 -3.68 0.07 -11.93
N SER A 83 -4.51 0.43 -10.95
CA SER A 83 -5.91 0.01 -10.91
C SER A 83 -6.80 0.81 -11.86
N THR A 84 -6.39 2.01 -12.27
CA THR A 84 -7.12 2.86 -13.22
C THR A 84 -6.77 2.62 -14.68
N ARG A 85 -5.71 1.85 -14.96
CA ARG A 85 -5.33 1.36 -16.30
C ARG A 85 -5.94 -0.02 -16.58
#